data_AF-A0A8S1T2G2-F1
#
_entry.id   AF-A0A8S1T2G2-F1
#
_cell.length_a   1.000
_cell.length_b   1.000
_cell.length_c   1.000
_cell.angle_alpha   90.00
_cell.angle_beta   90.00
_cell.angle_gamma   90.00
#
_symmetry.space_group_name_H-M   'P 1'
#
loop_
_entity.id
_entity.type
_entity.pdbx_description
1 polymer ?
#
loop_
_entity_poly.entity_id
_entity_poly.type
_entity_poly.pdbx_seq_one_letter_code
_entity_poly.pdbx_strand_id
1 'polypeptide(L)'
;MNQQSRLAGDFINQRTNLLAQKLRESGEDSRLEEYLRQKLIECRWRDDLKDYCKEVIRQKGLEKITIEELTDMLYVRGQATIPNKVKEDLLSRLRQFFDENQI
;
A
#
# COMPACT_ATOMS: atom_id res chain seq x y z
N MET A 1 19.07 13.88 19.09
CA MET A 1 17.60 13.68 19.16
C MET A 1 17.11 14.23 20.49
N ASN A 2 16.20 15.21 20.49
CA ASN A 2 15.71 15.86 21.72
C ASN A 2 14.53 15.06 22.35
N GLN A 3 14.23 15.32 23.62
CA GLN A 3 13.17 14.62 24.38
C GLN A 3 11.76 14.95 23.85
N GLN A 4 11.55 16.16 23.31
CA GLN A 4 10.27 16.60 22.74
C GLN A 4 9.91 15.86 21.44
N SER A 5 10.87 15.62 20.54
CA SER A 5 10.68 14.86 19.30
C SER A 5 10.41 13.38 19.57
N ARG A 6 10.91 12.82 20.68
CA ARG A 6 10.57 11.46 21.11
C ARG A 6 9.12 11.38 21.58
N LEU A 7 8.70 12.26 22.49
CA LEU A 7 7.33 12.31 22.99
C LEU A 7 6.29 12.53 21.88
N ALA A 8 6.59 13.41 20.91
CA ALA A 8 5.73 13.61 19.75
C ALA A 8 5.64 12.35 18.85
N GLY A 9 6.77 11.66 18.64
CA GLY A 9 6.80 10.39 17.91
C GLY A 9 5.98 9.29 18.60
N ASP A 10 6.12 9.16 19.92
CA ASP A 10 5.38 8.17 20.71
C ASP A 10 3.86 8.41 20.66
N PHE A 11 3.45 9.68 20.73
CA PHE A 11 2.04 10.05 20.61
C PHE A 11 1.46 9.75 19.21
N ILE A 12 2.21 10.04 18.14
CA ILE A 12 1.79 9.72 16.76
C ILE A 12 1.64 8.21 16.59
N ASN A 13 2.59 7.44 17.10
CA ASN A 13 2.56 5.98 17.03
C ASN A 13 1.36 5.41 17.78
N GLN A 14 1.09 5.90 19.00
CA GLN A 14 -0.06 5.48 19.77
C GLN A 14 -1.38 5.78 19.05
N ARG A 15 -1.53 6.97 18.48
CA ARG A 15 -2.72 7.32 17.69
C ARG A 15 -2.88 6.44 16.47
N THR A 16 -1.81 6.19 15.73
CA THR A 16 -1.82 5.34 14.53
C THR A 16 -2.27 3.92 14.87
N ASN A 17 -1.80 3.37 15.98
CA ASN A 17 -2.20 2.05 16.45
C ASN A 17 -3.70 1.98 16.79
N LEU A 18 -4.24 2.99 17.46
CA LEU A 18 -5.67 3.05 17.79
C LEU A 18 -6.54 3.13 16.52
N LEU A 19 -6.13 3.94 15.53
CA LEU A 19 -6.83 4.02 14.24
C LEU A 19 -6.79 2.69 13.50
N ALA A 20 -5.62 2.04 13.44
CA ALA A 20 -5.46 0.73 12.82
C ALA A 20 -6.31 -0.36 13.51
N GLN A 21 -6.41 -0.32 14.84
CA GLN A 21 -7.27 -1.22 15.60
C GLN A 21 -8.74 -1.03 15.23
N LYS A 22 -9.24 0.21 15.19
CA LYS A 22 -10.65 0.49 14.83
C LYS A 22 -10.99 0.07 13.40
N LEU A 23 -10.06 0.26 12.46
CA LEU A 23 -10.22 -0.24 11.08
C LEU A 23 -10.33 -1.76 11.03
N ARG A 24 -9.56 -2.48 11.86
CA ARG A 24 -9.62 -3.94 11.94
C ARG A 24 -10.90 -4.44 12.61
N GLU A 25 -11.31 -3.82 13.72
CA GLU A 25 -12.51 -4.21 14.46
C GLU A 25 -13.81 -3.97 13.67
N SER A 26 -13.83 -2.92 12.84
CA SER A 26 -14.96 -2.64 11.93
C SER A 26 -14.93 -3.48 10.64
N GLY A 27 -13.81 -4.14 10.34
CA GLY A 27 -13.56 -4.82 9.06
C GLY A 27 -13.39 -3.86 7.88
N GLU A 28 -13.22 -2.56 8.13
CA GLU A 28 -12.97 -1.56 7.10
C GLU A 28 -11.60 -1.76 6.44
N ASP A 29 -10.62 -2.31 7.16
CA ASP A 29 -9.31 -2.67 6.62
C ASP A 29 -9.43 -3.61 5.41
N SER A 30 -10.26 -4.65 5.54
CA SER A 30 -10.52 -5.66 4.52
C SER A 30 -11.29 -5.07 3.34
N ARG A 31 -12.23 -4.14 3.61
CA ARG A 31 -12.98 -3.42 2.55
C ARG A 31 -12.07 -2.49 1.76
N LEU A 32 -11.16 -1.79 2.43
CA LEU A 32 -10.18 -0.92 1.78
C LEU A 32 -9.15 -1.72 1.00
N GLU A 33 -8.72 -2.90 1.49
CA GLU A 33 -7.84 -3.80 0.73
C GLU A 33 -8.50 -4.26 -0.56
N GLU A 34 -9.76 -4.72 -0.49
CA GLU A 34 -10.48 -5.16 -1.68
C GLU A 34 -10.73 -4.00 -2.66
N TYR A 35 -11.10 -2.82 -2.15
CA TYR A 35 -11.23 -1.63 -2.98
C TYR A 35 -9.92 -1.26 -3.70
N LEU A 36 -8.79 -1.26 -2.97
CA LEU A 36 -7.47 -1.02 -3.55
C LEU A 36 -7.16 -2.04 -4.64
N ARG A 37 -7.39 -3.33 -4.37
CA ARG A 37 -7.19 -4.42 -5.32
C ARG A 37 -7.98 -4.20 -6.60
N GLN A 38 -9.26 -3.82 -6.49
CA GLN A 38 -10.11 -3.50 -7.64
C GLN A 38 -9.57 -2.31 -8.42
N LYS A 39 -9.19 -1.21 -7.75
CA LYS A 39 -8.63 -0.03 -8.43
C LYS A 39 -7.32 -0.30 -9.16
N LEU A 40 -6.45 -1.12 -8.59
CA LEU A 40 -5.19 -1.51 -9.23
C LEU A 40 -5.39 -2.44 -10.43
N ILE A 41 -6.50 -3.18 -10.48
CA ILE A 41 -6.90 -3.97 -11.66
C ILE A 41 -7.52 -3.05 -12.72
N GLU A 42 -8.48 -2.20 -12.34
CA GLU A 42 -9.18 -1.28 -13.23
C GLU A 42 -8.23 -0.30 -13.94
N CYS A 43 -7.23 0.23 -13.23
CA CYS A 43 -6.23 1.13 -13.81
C CYS A 43 -5.08 0.40 -14.52
N ARG A 44 -5.19 -0.93 -14.69
CA ARG A 44 -4.20 -1.82 -15.32
C ARG A 44 -2.85 -1.94 -14.60
N TRP A 45 -2.66 -1.35 -13.43
CA TRP A 45 -1.39 -1.42 -12.68
C TRP A 45 -0.91 -2.86 -12.47
N ARG A 46 -1.82 -3.80 -12.16
CA ARG A 46 -1.48 -5.21 -12.00
C ARG A 46 -0.92 -5.83 -13.29
N ASP A 47 -1.53 -5.51 -14.43
CA ASP A 47 -1.11 -6.01 -15.73
C ASP A 47 0.22 -5.39 -16.15
N ASP A 48 0.41 -4.09 -15.91
CA ASP A 48 1.65 -3.38 -16.22
C ASP A 48 2.84 -3.94 -15.41
N LEU A 49 2.63 -4.30 -14.13
CA LEU A 49 3.64 -4.98 -13.33
C LEU A 49 3.94 -6.39 -13.84
N LYS A 50 2.92 -7.12 -14.27
CA LYS A 50 3.08 -8.45 -14.85
C LYS A 50 3.88 -8.39 -16.15
N ASP A 51 3.62 -7.40 -17.00
CA ASP A 51 4.33 -7.22 -18.26
C ASP A 51 5.77 -6.77 -18.03
N TYR A 52 6.02 -5.90 -17.05
CA TYR A 52 7.37 -5.59 -16.60
C TYR A 52 8.13 -6.84 -16.09
N CYS A 53 7.49 -7.68 -15.27
CA CYS A 53 8.08 -8.93 -14.78
C CYS A 53 8.53 -9.84 -15.94
N LYS A 54 7.68 -10.02 -16.96
CA LYS A 54 8.02 -10.81 -18.15
C LYS A 54 9.21 -10.23 -18.90
N GLU A 55 9.27 -8.90 -19.05
CA GLU A 55 10.39 -8.26 -19.76
C GLU A 55 11.71 -8.44 -19.00
N VAL A 56 11.69 -8.33 -17.67
CA VAL A 56 12.87 -8.59 -16.82
C VAL A 56 13.36 -10.02 -16.98
N ILE A 57 12.45 -11.01 -16.94
CA ILE A 57 12.78 -12.42 -17.17
C ILE A 57 13.36 -12.63 -18.57
N ARG A 58 12.79 -11.97 -19.59
CA ARG A 58 13.28 -12.05 -20.98
C ARG A 58 14.69 -11.47 -21.12
N GLN A 59 14.98 -10.36 -20.44
CA GLN A 59 16.28 -9.68 -20.52
C GLN A 59 17.38 -10.41 -19.74
N LYS A 60 17.08 -10.87 -18.51
CA LYS A 60 18.07 -11.58 -17.68
C LYS A 60 18.23 -13.05 -18.07
N GLY A 61 17.16 -13.67 -18.58
CA GLY A 61 17.06 -15.12 -18.80
C GLY A 61 16.56 -15.84 -17.55
N LEU A 62 15.68 -16.83 -17.75
CA LEU A 62 15.00 -17.55 -16.65
C LEU A 62 15.97 -18.27 -15.71
N GLU A 63 17.10 -18.74 -16.21
CA GLU A 63 18.10 -19.47 -15.43
C GLU A 63 18.96 -18.57 -14.52
N LYS A 64 18.96 -17.25 -14.76
CA LYS A 64 19.83 -16.30 -14.05
C LYS A 64 19.12 -15.48 -13.00
N ILE A 65 17.79 -15.57 -12.91
CA ILE A 65 16.97 -14.73 -12.05
C ILE A 65 16.28 -15.58 -10.99
N THR A 66 16.36 -15.17 -9.72
CA THR A 66 15.67 -15.85 -8.62
C THR A 66 14.29 -15.23 -8.37
N ILE A 67 13.44 -15.97 -7.65
CA ILE A 67 12.12 -15.47 -7.25
C ILE A 67 12.27 -14.30 -6.28
N GLU A 68 13.27 -14.34 -5.40
CA GLU A 68 13.57 -13.28 -4.45
C GLU A 68 13.96 -12.00 -5.18
N GLU A 69 14.88 -12.06 -6.15
CA GLU A 69 15.26 -10.90 -6.96
C GLU A 69 14.06 -10.30 -7.72
N LEU A 70 13.19 -11.16 -8.27
CA LEU A 70 11.97 -10.71 -8.92
C LEU A 70 11.01 -10.04 -7.96
N THR A 71 10.82 -10.62 -6.78
CA THR A 71 9.90 -10.12 -5.75
C THR A 71 10.36 -8.78 -5.23
N ASP A 72 11.64 -8.63 -4.89
CA ASP A 72 12.21 -7.37 -4.39
C ASP A 72 12.08 -6.26 -5.43
N MET A 73 12.40 -6.56 -6.69
CA MET A 73 12.28 -5.61 -7.78
C MET A 73 10.82 -5.19 -8.03
N LEU A 74 9.90 -6.16 -8.07
CA LEU A 74 8.48 -5.90 -8.27
C LEU A 74 7.87 -5.14 -7.10
N TYR A 75 8.34 -5.39 -5.87
CA TYR A 75 7.90 -4.65 -4.69
C TYR A 75 8.28 -3.17 -4.80
N VAL A 76 9.56 -2.87 -5.07
CA VAL A 76 10.05 -1.48 -5.21
C VAL A 76 9.32 -0.77 -6.36
N ARG A 77 9.24 -1.40 -7.53
CA ARG A 77 8.54 -0.81 -8.68
C ARG A 77 7.06 -0.63 -8.39
N GLY A 78 6.41 -1.65 -7.82
CA GLY A 78 4.99 -1.62 -7.51
C GLY A 78 4.64 -0.43 -6.65
N GLN A 79 5.38 -0.19 -5.56
CA GLN A 79 5.15 0.97 -4.71
C GLN A 79 5.34 2.32 -5.44
N ALA A 80 6.36 2.41 -6.29
CA ALA A 80 6.67 3.61 -7.05
C ALA A 80 5.63 3.93 -8.13
N THR A 81 4.98 2.91 -8.71
CA THR A 81 4.07 3.09 -9.85
C THR A 81 2.59 3.14 -9.48
N ILE A 82 2.22 3.01 -8.19
CA ILE A 82 0.82 3.20 -7.77
C ILE A 82 0.39 4.64 -8.13
N PRO A 83 -0.67 4.82 -8.93
CA PRO A 83 -1.14 6.15 -9.32
C PRO A 83 -1.58 6.98 -8.10
N ASN A 84 -1.23 8.27 -8.09
CA ASN A 84 -1.59 9.18 -6.99
C ASN A 84 -3.11 9.24 -6.77
N LYS A 85 -3.89 9.22 -7.84
CA LYS A 85 -5.35 9.18 -7.77
C LYS A 85 -5.88 8.01 -6.92
N VAL A 86 -5.28 6.82 -7.02
CA VAL A 86 -5.67 5.66 -6.19
C VAL A 86 -5.35 5.89 -4.71
N LYS A 87 -4.21 6.53 -4.42
CA LYS A 87 -3.82 6.90 -3.04
C LYS A 87 -4.75 7.97 -2.47
N GLU A 88 -5.12 8.96 -3.28
CA GLU A 88 -6.06 10.03 -2.93
C GLU A 88 -7.47 9.48 -2.67
N ASP A 89 -7.95 8.57 -3.52
CA ASP A 89 -9.25 7.90 -3.35
C ASP A 89 -9.29 7.07 -2.05
N LEU A 90 -8.25 6.31 -1.75
CA LEU A 90 -8.12 5.56 -0.49
C LEU A 90 -8.10 6.49 0.73
N LEU A 91 -7.31 7.57 0.67
CA LEU A 91 -7.24 8.53 1.77
C LEU A 91 -8.59 9.21 2.01
N SER A 92 -9.33 9.49 0.95
CA SER A 92 -10.67 10.08 1.04
C SER A 92 -11.65 9.13 1.72
N ARG A 93 -11.60 7.83 1.40
CA ARG A 93 -12.42 6.80 2.07
C ARG A 93 -12.07 6.64 3.54
N LEU A 94 -10.77 6.62 3.88
CA LEU A 94 -10.32 6.58 5.26
C LEU A 94 -10.84 7.79 6.06
N ARG A 95 -10.77 9.00 5.49
CA ARG A 95 -11.32 10.21 6.12
C ARG A 95 -12.82 10.09 6.34
N GLN A 96 -13.57 9.69 5.31
CA GLN A 96 -15.00 9.47 5.40
C GLN A 96 -15.36 8.47 6.51
N PHE A 97 -14.65 7.35 6.59
CA PHE A 97 -14.86 6.35 7.64
C PHE A 97 -14.66 6.95 9.05
N PHE A 98 -13.58 7.71 9.26
CA PHE A 98 -13.33 8.32 10.57
C PHE A 98 -14.35 9.42 10.91
N ASP A 99 -14.75 10.23 9.92
CA ASP A 99 -15.78 11.26 10.09
C ASP A 99 -17.14 10.65 10.47
N GLU A 100 -17.57 9.58 9.78
CA GLU A 100 -18.84 8.89 10.03
C GLU A 100 -18.87 8.18 11.39
N ASN A 101 -17.72 7.71 11.88
CA ASN A 101 -17.60 6.99 13.14
C ASN A 101 -17.16 7.88 14.31
N GLN A 102 -17.04 9.20 14.09
CA GLN A 102 -16.60 10.20 15.08
C GLN A 102 -15.25 9.85 15.74
N ILE A 103 -14.28 9.40 14.95
CA ILE A 103 -12.95 8.96 15.38
C ILE A 103 -11.87 9.98 15.04
#